data_AF-A0A2V2D2Z5-F1
#
_entry.id   AF-A0A2V2D2Z5-F1
#
_cell.length_a   1.000
_cell.length_b   1.000
_cell.length_c   1.000
_cell.angle_alpha   90.00
_cell.angle_beta   90.00
_cell.angle_gamma   90.00
#
_symmetry.space_group_name_H-M   'P 1'
#
loop_
_entity.id
_entity.type
_entity.pdbx_description
1 polymer ?
#
loop_
_entity_poly.entity_id
_entity_poly.type
_entity_poly.pdbx_seq_one_letter_code
_entity_poly.pdbx_strand_id
1 'polypeptide(L)'
;MKKKLLVFLTIFALVLSMTSLLVQAAEDAEVTVTVNEDGTVTVTATGTFDENDWVGIYKQGDTIDPENGGVTSLVWWYLREGEEITYPGENEGITVESSNRVAELTAGAGSALAPGDYYAVVLGGESSYEVFSEEFEFTIPEETEETPTEAPATAEPTPEVTEAPTESPTTAPATAKATPSAVAAPTQAPDADDSEGNNTALIIVCIVAAIIIIAAIIVIVAVKKKKK
;
A
#
# COMPACT_ATOMS: atom_id res chain seq x y z
N MET A 1 31.20 28.15 38.10
CA MET A 1 30.10 27.18 37.87
C MET A 1 28.93 27.75 37.03
N LYS A 2 28.63 29.06 37.09
CA LYS A 2 27.49 29.68 36.38
C LYS A 2 27.54 29.60 34.84
N LYS A 3 28.70 29.86 34.21
CA LYS A 3 28.87 29.77 32.75
C LYS A 3 28.76 28.33 32.20
N LYS A 4 29.33 27.35 32.92
CA LYS A 4 29.24 25.92 32.52
C LYS A 4 27.82 25.37 32.70
N LEU A 5 27.07 25.85 33.69
CA LEU A 5 25.66 25.48 33.89
C LEU A 5 24.74 26.09 32.82
N LEU A 6 24.97 27.35 32.44
CA LEU A 6 24.20 28.04 31.41
C LEU A 6 24.40 27.39 30.03
N VAL A 7 25.63 27.04 29.67
CA VAL A 7 25.95 26.34 28.42
C VAL A 7 25.33 24.94 28.37
N PHE A 8 25.30 24.22 29.49
CA PHE A 8 24.65 22.90 29.56
C PHE A 8 23.13 23.00 29.43
N LEU A 9 22.52 24.04 30.01
CA LEU A 9 21.07 24.28 29.92
C LEU A 9 20.64 24.69 28.50
N THR A 10 21.45 25.49 27.81
CA THR A 10 21.19 25.85 26.41
C THR A 10 21.37 24.67 25.45
N ILE A 11 22.37 23.81 25.68
CA ILE A 11 22.54 22.59 24.86
C ILE A 11 21.41 21.59 25.14
N PHE A 12 21.02 21.43 26.41
CA PHE A 12 19.88 20.57 26.77
C PHE A 12 18.56 21.09 26.20
N ALA A 13 18.32 22.40 26.20
CA ALA A 13 17.14 23.01 25.58
C ALA A 13 17.16 22.88 24.05
N LEU A 14 18.34 22.96 23.41
CA LEU A 14 18.48 22.79 21.96
C LEU A 14 18.30 21.31 21.54
N VAL A 15 18.78 20.37 22.35
CA VAL A 15 18.54 18.93 22.16
C VAL A 15 17.07 18.60 22.43
N LEU A 16 16.44 19.15 23.49
CA LEU A 16 14.99 18.99 23.71
C LEU A 16 14.18 19.58 22.56
N SER A 17 14.57 20.74 22.05
CA SER A 17 13.92 21.39 20.91
C SER A 17 14.08 20.59 19.61
N MET A 18 15.23 19.95 19.39
CA MET A 18 15.45 19.06 18.24
C MET A 18 14.72 17.73 18.38
N THR A 19 14.59 17.18 19.59
CA THR A 19 13.72 16.02 19.82
C THR A 19 12.25 16.39 19.65
N SER A 20 11.83 17.62 20.00
CA SER A 20 10.46 18.07 19.74
C SER A 20 10.15 18.19 18.25
N LEU A 21 11.09 18.57 17.38
CA LEU A 21 10.86 18.57 15.92
C LEU A 21 10.72 17.15 15.34
N LEU A 22 11.44 16.16 15.88
CA LEU A 22 11.30 14.77 15.45
C LEU A 22 10.01 14.13 15.97
N VAL A 23 9.52 14.56 17.14
CA VAL A 23 8.26 14.08 17.73
C VAL A 23 7.04 14.75 17.07
N GLN A 24 7.16 15.99 16.59
CA GLN A 24 6.05 16.73 15.98
C GLN A 24 5.81 16.36 14.51
N ALA A 25 6.77 15.72 13.84
CA ALA A 25 6.59 15.10 12.52
C ALA A 25 5.92 13.71 12.61
N ALA A 26 5.50 13.27 13.81
CA ALA A 26 4.91 11.96 14.04
C ALA A 26 3.42 12.00 14.40
N GLU A 27 2.74 13.16 14.29
CA GLU A 27 1.35 13.33 14.76
C GLU A 27 0.28 13.50 13.66
N ASP A 28 0.64 13.82 12.41
CA ASP A 28 -0.32 13.86 11.29
C ASP A 28 0.08 12.81 10.25
N ALA A 29 -0.87 11.95 9.86
CA ALA A 29 -0.62 11.01 8.78
C ALA A 29 -0.47 11.78 7.46
N GLU A 30 0.54 11.42 6.68
CA GLU A 30 0.76 11.97 5.33
C GLU A 30 0.69 10.83 4.33
N VAL A 31 0.07 11.10 3.17
CA VAL A 31 0.07 10.20 2.02
C VAL A 31 0.63 10.94 0.82
N THR A 32 1.46 10.23 0.05
CA THR A 32 2.00 10.71 -1.22
C THR A 32 1.83 9.63 -2.28
N VAL A 33 1.61 10.07 -3.53
CA VAL A 33 1.45 9.18 -4.67
C VAL A 33 2.41 9.59 -5.78
N THR A 34 3.15 8.62 -6.31
CA THR A 34 3.95 8.75 -7.52
C THR A 34 3.27 7.97 -8.64
N VAL A 35 2.93 8.65 -9.74
CA VAL A 35 2.47 8.00 -10.97
C VAL A 35 3.70 7.64 -11.80
N ASN A 36 3.91 6.35 -12.04
CA ASN A 36 5.06 5.83 -12.77
C ASN A 36 4.81 5.85 -14.29
N GLU A 37 5.89 5.84 -15.08
CA GLU A 37 5.79 5.87 -16.56
C GLU A 37 5.08 4.64 -17.14
N ASP A 38 5.05 3.53 -16.42
CA ASP A 38 4.37 2.28 -16.81
C ASP A 38 2.89 2.22 -16.42
N GLY A 39 2.34 3.35 -15.91
CA GLY A 39 0.95 3.46 -15.49
C GLY A 39 0.65 2.87 -14.11
N THR A 40 1.65 2.34 -13.39
CA THR A 40 1.49 1.98 -11.98
C THR A 40 1.53 3.23 -11.10
N VAL A 41 0.96 3.11 -9.90
CA VAL A 41 1.04 4.12 -8.84
C VAL A 41 1.77 3.56 -7.64
N THR A 42 2.75 4.31 -7.15
CA THR A 42 3.45 4.01 -5.91
C THR A 42 2.93 4.94 -4.83
N VAL A 43 2.40 4.38 -3.75
CA VAL A 43 1.82 5.11 -2.63
C VAL A 43 2.68 4.91 -1.40
N THR A 44 3.06 6.02 -0.79
CA THR A 44 3.84 6.07 0.44
C THR A 44 3.03 6.78 1.50
N ALA A 45 2.77 6.11 2.61
CA ALA A 45 2.12 6.69 3.78
C ALA A 45 3.12 6.82 4.93
N THR A 46 3.15 7.97 5.59
CA THR A 46 4.01 8.20 6.77
C THR A 46 3.16 8.66 7.94
N GLY A 47 3.57 8.30 9.16
CA GLY A 47 2.81 8.56 10.37
C GLY A 47 2.91 7.38 11.35
N THR A 48 2.10 7.44 12.40
CA THR A 48 1.87 6.31 13.31
C THR A 48 0.51 5.72 12.94
N PHE A 49 0.48 4.44 12.61
CA PHE A 49 -0.74 3.75 12.16
C PHE A 49 -1.12 2.63 13.13
N ASP A 50 -2.41 2.55 13.42
CA ASP A 50 -3.02 1.40 14.08
C ASP A 50 -3.25 0.26 13.08
N GLU A 51 -3.49 -0.96 13.59
CA GLU A 51 -3.61 -2.17 12.77
C GLU A 51 -4.76 -2.14 11.75
N ASN A 52 -5.75 -1.28 11.96
CA ASN A 52 -6.93 -1.13 11.12
C ASN A 52 -6.89 0.15 10.28
N ASP A 53 -5.84 0.97 10.39
CA ASP A 53 -5.68 2.12 9.53
C ASP A 53 -5.32 1.64 8.13
N TRP A 54 -5.84 2.35 7.13
CA TRP A 54 -5.75 1.94 5.75
C TRP A 54 -5.68 3.16 4.85
N VAL A 55 -5.16 2.95 3.64
CA VAL A 55 -5.18 3.97 2.60
C VAL A 55 -6.17 3.55 1.53
N GLY A 56 -7.01 4.49 1.12
CA GLY A 56 -7.97 4.33 0.04
C GLY A 56 -7.65 5.25 -1.12
N ILE A 57 -7.76 4.74 -2.34
CA ILE A 57 -7.74 5.52 -3.58
C ILE A 57 -9.17 5.71 -4.06
N TYR A 58 -9.53 6.95 -4.33
CA TYR A 58 -10.86 7.41 -4.73
C TYR A 58 -10.78 8.22 -6.03
N LYS A 59 -11.90 8.35 -6.73
CA LYS A 59 -11.99 9.24 -7.89
C LYS A 59 -12.22 10.65 -7.40
N GLN A 60 -11.64 11.65 -8.07
CA GLN A 60 -11.84 13.04 -7.65
C GLN A 60 -13.33 13.40 -7.64
N GLY A 61 -13.78 14.03 -6.55
CA GLY A 61 -15.18 14.36 -6.29
C GLY A 61 -15.99 13.27 -5.58
N ASP A 62 -15.44 12.07 -5.39
CA ASP A 62 -16.02 11.10 -4.46
C ASP A 62 -15.97 11.64 -3.02
N THR A 63 -16.98 11.29 -2.23
CA THR A 63 -17.10 11.77 -0.84
C THR A 63 -17.04 10.61 0.13
N ILE A 64 -16.24 10.79 1.17
CA ILE A 64 -16.11 9.87 2.30
C ILE A 64 -17.04 10.37 3.41
N ASP A 65 -17.87 9.47 3.92
CA ASP A 65 -18.65 9.71 5.13
C ASP A 65 -17.89 9.10 6.31
N PRO A 66 -17.39 9.90 7.28
CA PRO A 66 -16.62 9.39 8.41
C PRO A 66 -17.41 8.41 9.31
N GLU A 67 -18.74 8.37 9.22
CA GLU A 67 -19.57 7.46 10.01
C GLU A 67 -19.93 6.18 9.24
N ASN A 68 -20.08 6.26 7.90
CA ASN A 68 -20.68 5.20 7.09
C ASN A 68 -19.83 4.78 5.86
N GLY A 69 -18.66 5.37 5.67
CA GLY A 69 -17.73 5.14 4.55
C GLY A 69 -18.06 5.88 3.26
N GLY A 70 -19.33 6.20 3.01
CA GLY A 70 -19.73 6.98 1.83
C GLY A 70 -19.54 6.20 0.53
N VAL A 71 -18.90 6.81 -0.47
CA VAL A 71 -18.54 6.11 -1.71
C VAL A 71 -17.41 5.13 -1.43
N THR A 72 -17.49 3.89 -1.92
CA THR A 72 -16.42 2.90 -1.71
C THR A 72 -15.16 3.26 -2.50
N SER A 73 -13.99 3.03 -1.88
CA SER A 73 -12.68 3.12 -2.53
C SER A 73 -12.58 2.24 -3.77
N LEU A 74 -11.80 2.70 -4.76
CA LEU A 74 -11.47 1.91 -5.95
C LEU A 74 -10.46 0.83 -5.59
N VAL A 75 -9.43 1.24 -4.85
CA VAL A 75 -8.31 0.42 -4.39
C VAL A 75 -8.03 0.76 -2.94
N TRP A 76 -7.73 -0.24 -2.10
CA TRP A 76 -7.33 0.00 -0.72
C TRP A 76 -6.49 -1.13 -0.11
N TRP A 77 -5.77 -0.82 0.95
CA TRP A 77 -5.05 -1.79 1.79
C TRP A 77 -4.79 -1.24 3.19
N TYR A 78 -4.63 -2.13 4.17
CA TYR A 78 -4.20 -1.76 5.52
C TYR A 78 -2.74 -1.32 5.55
N LEU A 79 -2.48 -0.26 6.30
CA LEU A 79 -1.16 0.34 6.45
C LEU A 79 -0.30 -0.44 7.44
N ARG A 80 1.01 -0.42 7.21
CA ARG A 80 2.01 -0.74 8.24
C ARG A 80 3.15 0.26 8.19
N GLU A 81 3.83 0.41 9.31
CA GLU A 81 4.89 1.40 9.48
C GLU A 81 6.03 1.20 8.48
N GLY A 82 6.34 2.25 7.70
CA GLY A 82 7.48 2.28 6.78
C GLY A 82 7.27 1.54 5.46
N GLU A 83 6.04 1.22 5.09
CA GLU A 83 5.73 0.52 3.84
C GLU A 83 5.46 1.47 2.66
N GLU A 84 5.89 1.02 1.48
CA GLU A 84 5.63 1.65 0.19
C GLU A 84 4.97 0.61 -0.71
N ILE A 85 3.85 0.98 -1.34
CA ILE A 85 3.03 0.04 -2.11
C ILE A 85 2.92 0.47 -3.54
N THR A 86 3.20 -0.44 -4.45
CA THR A 86 2.98 -0.23 -5.88
C THR A 86 1.74 -0.98 -6.34
N TYR A 87 0.81 -0.25 -6.95
CA TYR A 87 -0.42 -0.77 -7.50
C TYR A 87 -0.54 -0.42 -8.99
N PRO A 88 -0.93 -1.35 -9.86
CA PRO A 88 -1.01 -2.78 -9.61
C PRO A 88 0.39 -3.37 -9.39
N GLY A 89 0.49 -4.43 -8.59
CA GLY A 89 1.78 -5.05 -8.28
C GLY A 89 1.70 -6.09 -7.18
N GLU A 90 2.73 -6.92 -7.08
CA GLU A 90 2.93 -7.81 -5.94
C GLU A 90 3.59 -7.04 -4.80
N ASN A 91 2.97 -7.05 -3.62
CA ASN A 91 3.48 -6.39 -2.42
C ASN A 91 3.63 -7.44 -1.32
N GLU A 92 4.86 -7.63 -0.82
CA GLU A 92 5.17 -8.72 0.10
C GLU A 92 4.34 -8.62 1.40
N GLY A 93 3.49 -9.62 1.64
CA GLY A 93 2.72 -9.71 2.88
C GLY A 93 1.59 -8.70 3.02
N ILE A 94 1.22 -7.99 1.95
CA ILE A 94 0.15 -6.98 1.94
C ILE A 94 -0.84 -7.34 0.85
N THR A 95 -2.12 -7.40 1.23
CA THR A 95 -3.21 -7.64 0.29
C THR A 95 -3.79 -6.30 -0.13
N VAL A 96 -3.78 -6.04 -1.44
CA VAL A 96 -4.39 -4.85 -2.04
C VAL A 96 -5.73 -5.23 -2.65
N GLU A 97 -6.81 -4.61 -2.18
CA GLU A 97 -8.17 -4.86 -2.62
C GLU A 97 -8.60 -3.86 -3.68
N SER A 98 -9.13 -4.35 -4.80
CA SER A 98 -9.51 -3.54 -5.97
C SER A 98 -10.83 -3.98 -6.62
N SER A 99 -11.59 -4.82 -5.91
CA SER A 99 -12.80 -5.46 -6.45
C SER A 99 -14.06 -4.57 -6.39
N ASN A 100 -14.01 -3.46 -5.67
CA ASN A 100 -15.19 -2.62 -5.40
C ASN A 100 -15.74 -1.94 -6.66
N ARG A 101 -14.85 -1.41 -7.51
CA ARG A 101 -15.21 -0.51 -8.62
C ARG A 101 -14.42 -0.83 -9.89
N VAL A 102 -14.43 -2.10 -10.28
CA VAL A 102 -13.66 -2.63 -11.42
C VAL A 102 -13.87 -1.93 -12.76
N ALA A 103 -14.97 -1.19 -12.94
CA ALA A 103 -15.22 -0.40 -14.15
C ALA A 103 -14.35 0.87 -14.26
N GLU A 104 -13.74 1.31 -13.15
CA GLU A 104 -12.78 2.42 -13.10
C GLU A 104 -11.33 1.93 -13.26
N LEU A 105 -11.15 0.64 -13.54
CA LEU A 105 -9.87 -0.03 -13.78
C LEU A 105 -9.79 -0.44 -15.26
N THR A 106 -8.58 -0.53 -15.81
CA THR A 106 -8.34 -0.77 -17.24
C THR A 106 -8.78 -2.17 -17.71
N ALA A 107 -8.66 -3.19 -16.85
CA ALA A 107 -8.94 -4.58 -17.19
C ALA A 107 -9.59 -5.38 -16.04
N GLY A 108 -10.14 -4.71 -15.02
CA GLY A 108 -10.82 -5.32 -13.88
C GLY A 108 -9.99 -5.35 -12.60
N ALA A 109 -10.40 -6.16 -11.63
CA ALA A 109 -9.70 -6.23 -10.33
C ALA A 109 -8.22 -6.59 -10.50
N GLY A 110 -7.35 -5.84 -9.84
CA GLY A 110 -5.90 -5.97 -9.90
C GLY A 110 -5.24 -5.35 -11.13
N SER A 111 -5.99 -4.71 -12.04
CA SER A 111 -5.41 -3.95 -13.15
C SER A 111 -5.15 -2.48 -12.78
N ALA A 112 -4.42 -1.79 -13.65
CA ALA A 112 -4.18 -0.35 -13.51
C ALA A 112 -5.47 0.47 -13.41
N LEU A 113 -5.36 1.63 -12.77
CA LEU A 113 -6.42 2.64 -12.80
C LEU A 113 -6.64 3.09 -14.24
N ALA A 114 -7.89 3.32 -14.64
CA ALA A 114 -8.17 3.97 -15.91
C ALA A 114 -7.62 5.42 -15.90
N PRO A 115 -7.44 6.05 -17.08
CA PRO A 115 -7.12 7.47 -17.13
C PRO A 115 -8.17 8.34 -16.41
N GLY A 116 -7.70 9.35 -15.67
CA GLY A 116 -8.58 10.24 -14.91
C GLY A 116 -7.91 10.88 -13.69
N ASP A 117 -8.71 11.65 -12.95
CA ASP A 117 -8.30 12.35 -11.73
C ASP A 117 -8.76 11.59 -10.48
N TYR A 118 -7.84 11.44 -9.52
CA TYR A 118 -7.99 10.60 -8.33
C TYR A 118 -7.40 11.30 -7.11
N TYR A 119 -7.72 10.79 -5.92
CA TYR A 119 -7.01 11.13 -4.70
C TYR A 119 -6.77 9.90 -3.82
N ALA A 120 -5.68 9.93 -3.05
CA ALA A 120 -5.40 8.98 -1.99
C ALA A 120 -5.56 9.64 -0.62
N VAL A 121 -6.02 8.88 0.37
CA VAL A 121 -6.23 9.38 1.74
C VAL A 121 -6.07 8.25 2.76
N VAL A 122 -5.52 8.58 3.93
CA VAL A 122 -5.42 7.67 5.08
C VAL A 122 -6.69 7.76 5.92
N LEU A 123 -7.24 6.59 6.22
CA LEU A 123 -8.50 6.39 6.93
C LEU A 123 -8.32 5.40 8.07
N GLY A 124 -9.12 5.52 9.13
CA GLY A 124 -9.09 4.58 10.23
C GLY A 124 -9.97 4.97 11.41
N GLY A 125 -9.45 4.77 12.62
CA GLY A 125 -10.13 5.12 13.86
C GLY A 125 -11.29 4.18 14.19
N GLU A 126 -12.13 4.56 15.17
CA GLU A 126 -13.20 3.69 15.66
C GLU A 126 -14.25 3.35 14.59
N SER A 127 -14.48 4.25 13.63
CA SER A 127 -15.41 4.02 12.51
C SER A 127 -14.74 3.33 11.32
N SER A 128 -13.41 3.20 11.31
CA SER A 128 -12.60 2.86 10.14
C SER A 128 -12.68 3.85 8.98
N TYR A 129 -13.39 4.98 9.11
CA TYR A 129 -13.54 5.98 8.05
C TYR A 129 -13.20 7.40 8.52
N GLU A 130 -12.64 7.53 9.73
CA GLU A 130 -12.07 8.80 10.18
C GLU A 130 -10.88 9.16 9.28
N VAL A 131 -10.82 10.41 8.84
CA VAL A 131 -9.79 10.91 7.93
C VAL A 131 -8.58 11.39 8.72
N PHE A 132 -7.42 10.78 8.50
CA PHE A 132 -6.17 11.11 9.22
C PHE A 132 -5.15 11.88 8.38
N SER A 133 -5.31 11.93 7.06
CA SER A 133 -4.42 12.69 6.17
C SER A 133 -5.19 13.70 5.34
N GLU A 134 -4.48 14.71 4.84
CA GLU A 134 -4.98 15.48 3.70
C GLU A 134 -5.14 14.56 2.47
N GLU A 135 -6.02 14.94 1.54
CA GLU A 135 -6.17 14.27 0.26
C GLU A 135 -4.94 14.54 -0.61
N PHE A 136 -4.33 13.49 -1.14
CA PHE A 136 -3.28 13.62 -2.15
C PHE A 136 -3.85 13.40 -3.53
N GLU A 137 -4.09 14.49 -4.26
CA GLU A 137 -4.62 14.46 -5.61
C GLU A 137 -3.56 14.06 -6.64
N PHE A 138 -3.94 13.21 -7.61
CA PHE A 138 -3.09 12.81 -8.73
C PHE A 138 -3.91 12.48 -9.98
N THR A 139 -3.26 12.49 -11.14
CA THR A 139 -3.89 12.23 -12.44
C THR A 139 -3.19 11.08 -13.14
N ILE A 140 -3.96 10.11 -13.63
CA ILE A 140 -3.51 9.08 -14.57
C ILE A 140 -3.71 9.61 -15.99
N PRO A 141 -2.63 9.78 -16.78
CA PRO A 141 -2.75 10.29 -18.14
C PRO A 141 -3.47 9.30 -19.05
N GLU A 142 -4.11 9.81 -20.10
CA GLU A 142 -4.57 8.95 -21.19
C GLU A 142 -3.34 8.37 -21.92
N GLU A 143 -3.28 7.04 -22.08
CA GLU A 143 -2.27 6.42 -22.94
C GLU A 143 -2.51 6.92 -24.38
N THR A 144 -1.59 7.72 -24.90
CA THR A 144 -1.52 8.00 -26.32
C THR A 144 -1.00 6.75 -27.02
N GLU A 145 -1.88 6.01 -27.69
CA GLU A 145 -1.44 4.99 -28.65
C GLU A 145 -0.52 5.65 -29.68
N GLU A 146 0.78 5.42 -29.57
CA GLU A 146 1.75 5.74 -30.61
C GLU A 146 1.38 4.90 -31.84
N THR A 147 0.58 5.48 -32.74
CA THR A 147 0.28 4.83 -34.01
C THR A 147 1.60 4.46 -34.69
N PRO A 148 1.85 3.19 -35.03
CA PRO A 148 3.08 2.84 -35.72
C PRO A 148 3.10 3.60 -37.04
N THR A 149 4.10 4.46 -37.20
CA THR A 149 4.41 5.08 -38.49
C THR A 149 4.70 3.94 -39.46
N GLU A 150 3.74 3.64 -40.35
CA GLU A 150 3.94 2.70 -41.46
C GLU A 150 5.18 3.17 -42.24
N ALA A 151 6.25 2.39 -42.16
CA ALA A 151 7.37 2.52 -43.07
C ALA A 151 6.83 2.28 -44.50
N PRO A 152 7.20 3.10 -45.50
CA PRO A 152 6.66 2.95 -46.84
C PRO A 152 6.97 1.55 -47.40
N ALA A 153 5.91 0.85 -47.80
CA ALA A 153 5.98 -0.47 -48.41
C ALA A 153 6.98 -0.48 -49.58
N THR A 154 8.02 -1.29 -49.45
CA THR A 154 8.88 -1.64 -50.58
C THR A 154 8.09 -2.57 -51.49
N ALA A 155 7.93 -2.18 -52.76
CA ALA A 155 7.18 -2.95 -53.75
C ALA A 155 7.73 -4.37 -53.91
N GLU A 156 6.88 -5.37 -53.67
CA GLU A 156 7.13 -6.79 -53.94
C GLU A 156 6.91 -7.09 -55.45
N PRO A 157 7.81 -7.84 -56.13
CA PRO A 157 7.57 -8.23 -57.52
C PRO A 157 6.63 -9.45 -57.63
N THR A 158 5.63 -9.27 -58.50
CA THR A 158 4.84 -10.19 -59.35
C THR A 158 5.08 -11.72 -59.25
N PRO A 159 4.00 -12.55 -59.25
CA PRO A 159 4.06 -14.00 -59.07
C PRO A 159 4.32 -14.79 -60.38
N GLU A 160 4.97 -15.96 -60.27
CA GLU A 160 5.02 -16.97 -61.34
C GLU A 160 4.34 -18.27 -60.88
N VAL A 161 3.36 -18.71 -61.66
CA VAL A 161 2.50 -19.90 -61.52
C VAL A 161 3.18 -21.12 -62.17
N THR A 162 2.83 -22.35 -61.74
CA THR A 162 2.77 -23.65 -62.51
C THR A 162 3.17 -24.82 -61.57
N GLU A 163 2.51 -25.98 -61.39
CA GLU A 163 1.26 -26.63 -61.80
C GLU A 163 0.98 -27.78 -60.78
N ALA A 164 -0.28 -28.22 -60.67
CA ALA A 164 -0.76 -29.41 -59.93
C ALA A 164 -0.51 -30.73 -60.74
N PRO A 165 -0.98 -31.97 -60.41
CA PRO A 165 -1.97 -32.41 -59.40
C PRO A 165 -1.67 -33.78 -58.72
N THR A 166 -2.71 -34.43 -58.15
CA THR A 166 -2.85 -35.89 -57.79
C THR A 166 -2.69 -36.17 -56.27
N GLU A 167 -3.58 -36.79 -55.48
CA GLU A 167 -4.90 -37.44 -55.59
C GLU A 167 -5.55 -37.57 -54.18
N SER A 168 -6.87 -37.41 -54.12
CA SER A 168 -7.96 -38.00 -53.27
C SER A 168 -7.70 -39.18 -52.29
N PRO A 169 -8.70 -39.65 -51.48
CA PRO A 169 -9.71 -39.00 -50.60
C PRO A 169 -9.87 -39.70 -49.21
N THR A 170 -10.95 -39.38 -48.46
CA THR A 170 -11.68 -40.26 -47.49
C THR A 170 -11.15 -40.19 -46.03
N THR A 171 -11.89 -39.96 -44.94
CA THR A 171 -13.35 -39.92 -44.62
C THR A 171 -13.56 -39.22 -43.27
N ALA A 172 -14.58 -38.36 -43.22
CA ALA A 172 -15.72 -38.27 -42.29
C ALA A 172 -15.70 -38.82 -40.82
N PRO A 173 -16.60 -38.29 -39.95
CA PRO A 173 -16.45 -38.17 -38.49
C PRO A 173 -17.35 -39.10 -37.66
N ALA A 174 -17.15 -39.18 -36.34
CA ALA A 174 -18.19 -39.39 -35.29
C ALA A 174 -17.53 -39.53 -33.90
N THR A 175 -17.84 -38.70 -32.89
CA THR A 175 -18.99 -38.74 -31.93
C THR A 175 -18.69 -39.52 -30.64
N ALA A 176 -19.28 -39.01 -29.53
CA ALA A 176 -19.60 -39.64 -28.24
C ALA A 176 -18.62 -39.33 -27.08
N LYS A 177 -19.04 -39.06 -25.84
CA LYS A 177 -20.35 -38.89 -25.18
C LYS A 177 -20.05 -38.44 -23.73
N ALA A 178 -20.95 -37.65 -23.15
CA ALA A 178 -20.97 -37.18 -21.76
C ALA A 178 -20.93 -38.29 -20.70
N THR A 179 -20.49 -37.96 -19.47
CA THR A 179 -21.11 -38.37 -18.18
C THR A 179 -20.61 -37.46 -17.04
N PRO A 180 -21.51 -36.90 -16.18
CA PRO A 180 -21.16 -36.21 -14.94
C PRO A 180 -21.27 -37.15 -13.71
N SER A 181 -20.46 -36.91 -12.68
CA SER A 181 -20.54 -37.55 -11.35
C SER A 181 -19.53 -36.83 -10.43
N ALA A 182 -19.72 -36.49 -9.17
CA ALA A 182 -20.85 -36.39 -8.25
C ALA A 182 -20.37 -35.56 -7.04
N VAL A 183 -21.34 -35.01 -6.32
CA VAL A 183 -21.24 -34.25 -5.07
C VAL A 183 -20.68 -35.10 -3.91
N ALA A 184 -19.85 -34.50 -3.05
CA ALA A 184 -19.68 -34.91 -1.66
C ALA A 184 -19.58 -33.68 -0.75
N ALA A 185 -20.39 -33.67 0.31
CA ALA A 185 -20.56 -32.64 1.33
C ALA A 185 -19.53 -32.82 2.50
N PRO A 186 -19.48 -31.92 3.50
CA PRO A 186 -18.26 -31.52 4.21
C PRO A 186 -17.89 -32.40 5.41
N THR A 187 -16.61 -32.35 5.80
CA THR A 187 -16.13 -32.89 7.07
C THR A 187 -15.43 -31.80 7.89
N GLN A 188 -15.83 -31.71 9.15
CA GLN A 188 -15.40 -30.76 10.19
C GLN A 188 -13.93 -30.94 10.65
N ALA A 189 -13.46 -29.89 11.33
CA ALA A 189 -12.16 -29.68 11.97
C ALA A 189 -11.70 -30.75 12.98
N PRO A 190 -10.41 -30.69 13.35
CA PRO A 190 -9.97 -30.52 14.74
C PRO A 190 -9.06 -29.27 14.86
N ASP A 191 -9.37 -28.34 15.75
CA ASP A 191 -8.86 -28.20 17.13
C ASP A 191 -7.42 -27.69 17.24
N ALA A 192 -7.34 -26.52 17.88
CA ALA A 192 -6.29 -25.97 18.74
C ALA A 192 -4.81 -26.19 18.38
N ASP A 193 -4.09 -25.09 18.12
CA ASP A 193 -2.82 -24.89 18.82
C ASP A 193 -2.41 -23.41 18.97
N ASP A 194 -1.78 -23.16 20.11
CA ASP A 194 -0.82 -22.10 20.42
C ASP A 194 -1.25 -20.62 20.41
N SER A 195 -1.81 -20.21 21.56
CA SER A 195 -1.63 -18.87 22.07
C SER A 195 -0.15 -18.63 22.46
N GLU A 196 0.71 -18.28 21.51
CA GLU A 196 1.98 -17.62 21.82
C GLU A 196 1.70 -16.18 22.27
N GLY A 197 1.81 -15.96 23.59
CA GLY A 197 1.62 -14.65 24.20
C GLY A 197 2.59 -13.61 23.63
N ASN A 198 2.03 -12.57 23.01
CA ASN A 198 2.76 -11.46 22.40
C ASN A 198 3.47 -10.63 23.49
N ASN A 199 4.71 -11.01 23.84
CA ASN A 199 5.52 -10.37 24.89
C ASN A 199 5.99 -8.95 24.53
N THR A 200 5.64 -8.44 23.36
CA THR A 200 6.02 -7.12 22.83
C THR A 200 5.61 -5.98 23.77
N ALA A 201 4.38 -5.99 24.29
CA ALA A 201 3.91 -4.98 25.24
C ALA A 201 4.69 -5.02 26.58
N LEU A 202 5.02 -6.22 27.06
CA LEU A 202 5.81 -6.41 28.29
C LEU A 202 7.27 -5.94 28.11
N ILE A 203 7.85 -6.18 26.93
CA ILE A 203 9.20 -5.72 26.59
C ILE A 203 9.25 -4.19 26.53
N ILE A 204 8.27 -3.54 25.90
CA ILE A 204 8.19 -2.06 25.82
C ILE A 204 8.09 -1.45 27.23
N VAL A 205 7.23 -1.99 28.11
CA VAL A 205 7.10 -1.51 29.49
C VAL A 205 8.41 -1.68 30.28
N CYS A 206 9.13 -2.79 30.10
CA CYS A 206 10.43 -3.00 30.73
C CYS A 206 11.50 -2.01 30.26
N ILE A 207 11.53 -1.68 28.97
CA ILE A 207 12.49 -0.72 28.40
C ILE A 207 12.22 0.69 28.94
N VAL A 208 10.96 1.13 28.98
CA VAL A 208 10.59 2.45 29.52
C VAL A 208 10.95 2.56 31.01
N ALA A 209 10.68 1.53 31.81
CA ALA A 209 11.06 1.51 33.22
C ALA A 209 12.59 1.59 33.43
N ALA A 210 13.38 0.90 32.60
CA ALA A 210 14.84 0.94 32.67
C ALA A 210 15.40 2.33 32.35
N ILE A 211 14.84 3.03 31.35
CA ILE A 211 15.26 4.39 30.98
C ILE A 211 15.00 5.38 32.13
N ILE A 212 13.85 5.29 32.79
CA ILE A 212 13.50 6.15 33.93
C ILE A 212 14.49 5.95 35.10
N ILE A 213 14.86 4.69 35.38
CA ILE A 213 15.83 4.37 36.43
C ILE A 213 17.22 4.93 36.09
N ILE A 214 17.67 4.80 34.85
CA ILE A 214 18.95 5.34 34.38
C ILE A 214 18.97 6.86 34.50
N ALA A 215 17.90 7.54 34.08
CA ALA A 215 17.76 8.99 34.22
C ALA A 215 17.83 9.44 35.69
N ALA A 216 17.15 8.73 36.59
CA ALA A 216 17.19 9.01 38.03
C ALA A 216 18.61 8.84 38.60
N ILE A 217 19.34 7.79 38.22
CA ILE A 217 20.72 7.56 38.65
C ILE A 217 21.65 8.68 38.16
N ILE A 218 21.51 9.11 36.90
CA ILE A 218 22.30 10.21 36.33
C ILE A 218 22.06 11.51 37.12
N VAL A 219 20.80 11.80 37.47
CA VAL A 219 20.46 12.96 38.30
C VAL A 219 21.10 12.87 39.68
N ILE A 220 21.03 11.71 40.35
CA ILE A 220 21.64 11.50 41.67
C ILE A 220 23.16 11.68 41.62
N VAL A 221 23.83 11.12 40.61
CA VAL A 221 25.29 11.26 40.42
C VAL A 221 25.66 12.72 40.14
N ALA A 222 24.90 13.44 39.33
CA ALA A 222 25.12 14.85 39.04
C ALA A 222 24.94 15.72 40.29
N VAL A 223 23.93 15.46 41.12
CA VAL A 223 23.69 16.16 42.39
C VAL A 223 24.79 15.82 43.42
N LYS A 224 25.24 14.58 43.49
CA LYS A 224 26.36 14.16 44.36
C LYS A 224 27.69 14.77 43.93
N LYS A 225 27.97 14.85 42.63
CA LYS A 225 29.17 15.53 42.09
C LYS A 225 29.18 17.05 42.34
N LYS A 226 28.02 17.68 42.53
CA LYS A 226 27.91 19.11 42.89
C LYS A 226 28.14 19.39 44.39
N LYS A 227 28.16 18.36 45.25
CA LYS A 227 28.40 18.48 46.70
C LYS A 227 29.86 18.21 47.10
N LYS A 228 30.78 18.10 46.14
CA LYS A 228 32.23 18.03 46.37
C LYS A 228 32.95 19.20 45.71
#